data_AF-A0A6I1MXM9-F1
#
_entry.id   AF-A0A6I1MXM9-F1
#
_cell.length_a   1.000
_cell.length_b   1.000
_cell.length_c   1.000
_cell.angle_alpha   90.00
_cell.angle_beta   90.00
_cell.angle_gamma   90.00
#
_symmetry.space_group_name_H-M   'P 1'
#
loop_
_entity.id
_entity.type
_entity.pdbx_description
1 polymer ?
#
loop_
_entity_poly.entity_id
_entity_poly.type
_entity_poly.pdbx_seq_one_letter_code
_entity_poly.pdbx_strand_id
1 'polypeptide(L)'
;MKHFFFMIFLSALVVEAQAKTPSRAAVVSCLSAQSTSKSVKWSPLPTEKIYSEDDYLEGFNAIYYIKSGNKPIGYAERGHVKAVIYGNQLFPIAQAHALAGFHTRPMELDPFAADWATVADQSGTYVCISFPYGDLGQSGSFQKNRSAYLIAIGKINGPRILYSATGNLDALQMNRGQQK
;
A
#
# COMPACT_ATOMS: atom_id res chain seq x y z
N MET A 1 -57.53 25.49 12.83
CA MET A 1 -56.31 25.35 11.98
C MET A 1 -55.11 25.06 12.87
N LYS A 2 -54.60 23.82 12.86
CA LYS A 2 -53.21 23.54 13.24
C LYS A 2 -52.85 22.12 12.81
N HIS A 3 -52.38 22.00 11.56
CA HIS A 3 -51.81 20.76 11.06
C HIS A 3 -50.43 20.59 11.72
N PHE A 4 -50.29 19.55 12.53
CA PHE A 4 -49.01 19.15 13.10
C PHE A 4 -48.32 18.22 12.09
N PHE A 5 -47.41 18.77 11.29
CA PHE A 5 -46.56 17.98 10.38
C PHE A 5 -45.50 17.27 11.22
N PHE A 6 -45.64 15.96 11.37
CA PHE A 6 -44.61 15.11 11.99
C PHE A 6 -43.59 14.72 10.90
N MET A 7 -42.47 15.45 10.83
CA MET A 7 -41.34 15.09 9.97
C MET A 7 -40.61 13.87 10.58
N ILE A 8 -40.76 12.72 9.94
CA ILE A 8 -39.95 11.53 10.22
C ILE A 8 -38.60 11.71 9.53
N PHE A 9 -37.56 12.03 10.31
CA PHE A 9 -36.17 11.98 9.84
C PHE A 9 -35.75 10.51 9.72
N LEU A 10 -35.84 9.97 8.49
CA LEU A 10 -35.16 8.72 8.11
C LEU A 10 -33.65 8.98 8.11
N SER A 11 -32.99 8.68 9.23
CA SER A 11 -31.53 8.61 9.28
C SER A 11 -31.10 7.31 8.61
N ALA A 12 -30.74 7.40 7.33
CA ALA A 12 -30.08 6.31 6.63
C ALA A 12 -28.74 6.04 7.33
N LEU A 13 -28.63 4.91 8.02
CA LEU A 13 -27.36 4.33 8.44
C LEU A 13 -26.59 3.98 7.16
N VAL A 14 -25.76 4.90 6.70
CA VAL A 14 -24.78 4.62 5.66
C VAL A 14 -23.74 3.71 6.31
N VAL A 15 -23.82 2.42 6.03
CA VAL A 15 -22.74 1.48 6.34
C VAL A 15 -21.55 1.92 5.49
N GLU A 16 -20.59 2.59 6.12
CA GLU A 16 -19.33 2.98 5.49
C GLU A 16 -18.58 1.71 5.11
N ALA A 17 -18.68 1.33 3.83
CA ALA A 17 -17.91 0.25 3.25
C ALA A 17 -16.43 0.66 3.21
N GLN A 18 -15.73 0.45 4.32
CA GLN A 18 -14.29 0.63 4.41
C GLN A 18 -13.60 -0.21 3.33
N ALA A 19 -12.52 0.33 2.78
CA ALA A 19 -11.66 -0.42 1.88
C ALA A 19 -11.23 -1.72 2.57
N LYS A 20 -11.58 -2.87 1.97
CA LYS A 20 -11.30 -4.17 2.56
C LYS A 20 -9.79 -4.31 2.80
N THR A 21 -9.41 -4.80 3.97
CA THR A 21 -8.01 -5.11 4.27
C THR A 21 -7.44 -6.05 3.19
N PRO A 22 -6.20 -5.81 2.70
CA PRO A 22 -5.58 -6.65 1.69
C PRO A 22 -5.60 -8.13 2.07
N SER A 23 -5.96 -9.02 1.14
CA SER A 23 -5.87 -10.46 1.39
C SER A 23 -4.42 -10.89 1.59
N ARG A 24 -4.20 -12.01 2.31
CA ARG A 24 -2.86 -12.61 2.44
C ARG A 24 -2.21 -12.87 1.09
N ALA A 25 -2.99 -13.29 0.08
CA ALA A 25 -2.47 -13.55 -1.25
C ALA A 25 -1.98 -12.27 -1.95
N ALA A 26 -2.72 -11.16 -1.84
CA ALA A 26 -2.29 -9.86 -2.34
C ALA A 26 -1.02 -9.37 -1.64
N VAL A 27 -0.93 -9.52 -0.31
CA VAL A 27 0.25 -9.12 0.47
C VAL A 27 1.47 -9.93 0.10
N VAL A 28 1.36 -11.26 0.01
CA VAL A 28 2.48 -12.14 -0.37
C VAL A 28 2.91 -11.87 -1.81
N SER A 29 1.97 -11.61 -2.72
CA SER A 29 2.30 -11.17 -4.08
C SER A 29 3.02 -9.82 -4.12
N CYS A 30 2.61 -8.88 -3.29
CA CYS A 30 3.29 -7.60 -3.17
C CYS A 30 4.71 -7.79 -2.64
N LEU A 31 4.90 -8.49 -1.52
CA LEU A 31 6.22 -8.81 -0.96
C LEU A 31 7.13 -9.52 -1.96
N SER A 32 6.57 -10.39 -2.79
CA SER A 32 7.34 -11.14 -3.81
C SER A 32 7.61 -10.35 -5.10
N ALA A 33 7.03 -9.15 -5.25
CA ALA A 33 7.02 -8.38 -6.49
C ALA A 33 6.58 -9.19 -7.73
N GLN A 34 5.63 -10.12 -7.55
CA GLN A 34 5.11 -10.94 -8.63
C GLN A 34 3.75 -11.57 -8.31
N SER A 35 3.07 -12.05 -9.35
CA SER A 35 1.85 -12.85 -9.20
C SER A 35 2.19 -14.22 -8.58
N THR A 36 1.72 -14.48 -7.37
CA THR A 36 1.99 -15.74 -6.66
C THR A 36 0.89 -16.77 -6.88
N SER A 37 -0.17 -16.42 -7.61
CA SER A 37 -1.28 -17.31 -7.95
C SER A 37 -2.10 -16.77 -9.12
N LYS A 38 -2.91 -17.65 -9.74
CA LYS A 38 -3.80 -17.27 -10.85
C LYS A 38 -4.87 -16.24 -10.46
N SER A 39 -5.24 -16.16 -9.18
CA SER A 39 -6.26 -15.25 -8.67
C SER A 39 -5.71 -13.89 -8.26
N VAL A 40 -4.40 -13.65 -8.38
CA VAL A 40 -3.76 -12.38 -8.04
C VAL A 40 -3.01 -11.88 -9.26
N LYS A 41 -3.34 -10.66 -9.69
CA LYS A 41 -2.63 -9.96 -10.76
C LYS A 41 -1.67 -8.96 -10.13
N TRP A 42 -0.38 -9.16 -10.32
CA TRP A 42 0.64 -8.16 -10.07
C TRP A 42 0.97 -7.45 -11.40
N SER A 43 1.05 -6.13 -11.38
CA SER A 43 1.32 -5.33 -12.59
C SER A 43 2.26 -4.18 -12.27
N PRO A 44 3.47 -4.15 -12.84
CA PRO A 44 4.43 -3.08 -12.56
C PRO A 44 3.87 -1.74 -13.01
N LEU A 45 4.18 -0.70 -12.26
CA LEU A 45 3.91 0.67 -12.68
C LEU A 45 5.07 1.16 -13.55
N PRO A 46 4.80 2.01 -14.56
CA PRO A 46 5.84 2.53 -15.45
C PRO A 46 6.81 3.42 -14.67
N THR A 47 8.06 3.00 -14.58
CA THR A 47 9.14 3.76 -13.92
C THR A 47 10.07 4.44 -14.91
N GLU A 48 9.70 4.55 -16.20
CA GLU A 48 10.57 5.17 -17.21
C GLU A 48 10.73 6.69 -17.02
N LYS A 49 9.79 7.31 -16.31
CA LYS A 49 9.85 8.73 -15.93
C LYS A 49 9.59 8.89 -14.44
N ILE A 50 10.67 9.17 -13.72
CA ILE A 50 10.65 9.51 -12.30
C ILE A 50 10.77 11.03 -12.19
N TYR A 51 9.95 11.63 -11.35
CA TYR A 51 9.90 13.05 -11.06
C TYR A 51 10.38 13.31 -9.63
N SER A 52 10.91 14.50 -9.41
CA SER A 52 11.15 15.08 -8.11
C SER A 52 10.65 16.52 -8.08
N GLU A 53 10.17 16.97 -6.92
CA GLU A 53 9.56 18.29 -6.74
C GLU A 53 9.73 18.75 -5.28
N ASP A 54 10.43 19.87 -5.09
CA ASP A 54 10.54 20.52 -3.79
C ASP A 54 9.20 21.17 -3.41
N ASP A 55 8.90 21.24 -2.11
CA ASP A 55 7.65 21.81 -1.57
C ASP A 55 6.35 21.26 -2.21
N TYR A 56 6.38 20.00 -2.64
CA TYR A 56 5.32 19.30 -3.36
C TYR A 56 3.93 19.39 -2.70
N LEU A 57 3.83 19.02 -1.42
CA LEU A 57 2.57 19.05 -0.68
C LEU A 57 2.83 19.16 0.82
N GLU A 58 2.16 20.09 1.49
CA GLU A 58 2.27 20.28 2.96
C GLU A 58 3.73 20.46 3.45
N GLY A 59 4.60 21.04 2.63
CA GLY A 59 6.02 21.24 2.92
C GLY A 59 6.86 19.95 2.87
N PHE A 60 6.34 18.87 2.27
CA PHE A 60 7.13 17.72 1.89
C PHE A 60 7.76 17.92 0.51
N ASN A 61 9.00 17.50 0.37
CA ASN A 61 9.66 17.35 -0.92
C ASN A 61 9.34 15.96 -1.48
N ALA A 62 8.79 15.88 -2.68
CA ALA A 62 8.64 14.63 -3.40
C ALA A 62 9.98 14.27 -4.04
N ILE A 63 10.76 13.38 -3.41
CA ILE A 63 12.07 12.99 -3.96
C ILE A 63 11.96 11.92 -5.05
N TYR A 64 10.83 11.20 -5.08
CA TYR A 64 10.53 10.18 -6.07
C TYR A 64 9.02 10.13 -6.30
N TYR A 65 8.56 10.34 -7.52
CA TYR A 65 7.22 9.92 -7.89
C TYR A 65 7.08 9.61 -9.38
N ILE A 66 6.12 8.76 -9.69
CA ILE A 66 5.70 8.41 -11.04
C ILE A 66 4.27 8.92 -11.27
N LYS A 67 3.96 9.28 -12.52
CA LYS A 67 2.60 9.68 -12.91
C LYS A 67 1.88 8.49 -13.54
N SER A 68 0.97 7.86 -12.79
CA SER A 68 0.08 6.83 -13.32
C SER A 68 -1.27 7.47 -13.68
N GLY A 69 -1.41 7.86 -14.96
CA GLY A 69 -2.48 8.77 -15.38
C GLY A 69 -2.37 10.11 -14.65
N ASN A 70 -3.48 10.59 -14.08
CA ASN A 70 -3.50 11.84 -13.29
C ASN A 70 -3.19 11.64 -11.79
N LYS A 71 -2.68 10.46 -11.41
CA LYS A 71 -2.37 10.15 -10.00
C LYS A 71 -0.86 9.99 -9.81
N PRO A 72 -0.21 10.93 -9.11
CA PRO A 72 1.15 10.73 -8.64
C PRO A 72 1.17 9.59 -7.62
N ILE A 73 2.14 8.71 -7.74
CA ILE A 73 2.42 7.60 -6.83
C ILE A 73 3.90 7.67 -6.51
N GLY A 74 4.27 7.71 -5.24
CA GLY A 74 5.67 7.95 -4.91
C GLY A 74 5.94 8.08 -3.44
N TYR A 75 6.98 8.84 -3.14
CA TYR A 75 7.59 8.98 -1.84
C TYR A 75 8.02 10.42 -1.62
N ALA A 76 7.76 10.93 -0.42
CA ALA A 76 8.05 12.29 -0.02
C ALA A 76 8.68 12.35 1.37
N GLU A 77 9.47 13.38 1.61
CA GLU A 77 10.16 13.62 2.88
C GLU A 77 9.99 15.05 3.36
N ARG A 78 9.92 15.21 4.68
CA ARG A 78 9.99 16.50 5.38
C ARG A 78 10.82 16.33 6.64
N GLY A 79 12.10 16.69 6.56
CA GLY A 79 13.07 16.36 7.60
C GLY A 79 13.14 14.85 7.81
N HIS A 80 12.85 14.38 9.03
CA HIS A 80 12.84 12.95 9.35
C HIS A 80 11.50 12.25 9.06
N VAL A 81 10.46 12.99 8.67
CA VAL A 81 9.13 12.44 8.40
C VAL A 81 9.06 11.98 6.95
N LYS A 82 8.66 10.73 6.76
CA LYS A 82 8.61 10.06 5.45
C LYS A 82 7.17 9.66 5.14
N ALA A 83 6.76 9.82 3.89
CA ALA A 83 5.39 9.55 3.48
C ALA A 83 5.33 8.91 2.09
N VAL A 84 4.33 8.07 1.88
CA VAL A 84 3.95 7.58 0.55
C VAL A 84 2.99 8.59 -0.07
N ILE A 85 3.23 8.96 -1.32
CA ILE A 85 2.35 9.78 -2.15
C ILE A 85 1.35 8.86 -2.87
N TYR A 86 0.07 9.18 -2.79
CA TYR A 86 -0.94 8.61 -3.69
C TYR A 86 -2.03 9.64 -4.02
N GLY A 87 -2.04 10.11 -5.27
CA GLY A 87 -2.88 11.23 -5.66
C GLY A 87 -2.47 12.49 -4.88
N ASN A 88 -3.45 13.26 -4.42
CA ASN A 88 -3.21 14.48 -3.65
C ASN A 88 -3.20 14.20 -2.13
N GLN A 89 -2.70 13.03 -1.72
CA GLN A 89 -2.66 12.61 -0.33
C GLN A 89 -1.28 12.07 0.03
N LEU A 90 -0.83 12.40 1.23
CA LEU A 90 0.37 11.88 1.86
C LEU A 90 -0.02 10.87 2.93
N PHE A 91 0.65 9.73 2.93
CA PHE A 91 0.47 8.66 3.90
C PHE A 91 1.75 8.50 4.72
N PRO A 92 1.81 9.08 5.94
CA PRO A 92 2.99 8.97 6.79
C PRO A 92 3.34 7.51 7.06
N ILE A 93 4.59 7.13 6.76
CA ILE A 93 5.07 5.75 6.94
C ILE A 93 5.01 5.32 8.40
N ALA A 94 5.29 6.23 9.33
CA ALA A 94 5.21 5.99 10.77
C ALA A 94 3.79 5.63 11.25
N GLN A 95 2.74 5.92 10.45
CA GLN A 95 1.35 5.60 10.75
C GLN A 95 0.83 4.39 9.96
N ALA A 96 1.71 3.68 9.24
CA ALA A 96 1.31 2.51 8.47
C ALA A 96 0.77 1.40 9.40
N HIS A 97 -0.40 0.87 9.04
CA HIS A 97 -1.08 -0.18 9.79
C HIS A 97 -0.47 -1.55 9.49
N ALA A 98 0.20 -2.14 10.48
CA ALA A 98 0.80 -3.46 10.34
C ALA A 98 -0.26 -4.55 10.16
N LEU A 99 -0.11 -5.35 9.10
CA LEU A 99 -1.03 -6.46 8.81
C LEU A 99 -0.76 -7.66 9.71
N ALA A 100 -1.83 -8.24 10.26
CA ALA A 100 -1.75 -9.45 11.07
C ALA A 100 -1.13 -10.63 10.29
N GLY A 101 -0.28 -11.41 10.96
CA GLY A 101 0.41 -12.55 10.36
C GLY A 101 1.66 -12.17 9.53
N PHE A 102 2.14 -10.93 9.67
CA PHE A 102 3.39 -10.40 9.15
C PHE A 102 4.17 -9.68 10.27
N HIS A 103 5.46 -9.44 10.07
CA HIS A 103 6.27 -8.65 11.01
C HIS A 103 5.89 -7.16 10.93
N THR A 104 6.02 -6.46 12.07
CA THR A 104 5.44 -5.13 12.31
C THR A 104 6.31 -3.97 11.87
N ARG A 105 7.60 -4.18 11.62
CA ARG A 105 8.54 -3.09 11.31
C ARG A 105 9.14 -3.27 9.92
N PRO A 106 8.61 -2.55 8.91
CA PRO A 106 9.29 -2.39 7.64
C PRO A 106 10.64 -1.71 7.86
N MET A 107 11.61 -2.06 7.02
CA MET A 107 12.84 -1.28 6.94
C MET A 107 12.59 0.09 6.33
N GLU A 108 13.63 0.91 6.37
CA GLU A 108 13.65 2.17 5.67
C GLU A 108 13.42 1.94 4.17
N LEU A 109 12.43 2.64 3.62
CA LEU A 109 12.10 2.58 2.21
C LEU A 109 13.10 3.45 1.45
N ASP A 110 13.96 2.81 0.65
CA ASP A 110 14.63 3.47 -0.47
C ASP A 110 13.68 3.43 -1.69
N PRO A 111 13.12 4.58 -2.13
CA PRO A 111 12.16 4.60 -3.22
C PRO A 111 12.76 4.24 -4.59
N PHE A 112 14.08 4.36 -4.76
CA PHE A 112 14.78 4.05 -6.01
C PHE A 112 15.10 2.55 -6.14
N ALA A 113 15.24 1.84 -5.01
CA ALA A 113 15.45 0.40 -4.96
C ALA A 113 14.14 -0.41 -4.82
N ALA A 114 12.99 0.26 -4.72
CA ALA A 114 11.69 -0.37 -4.55
C ALA A 114 11.03 -0.73 -5.89
N ASP A 115 10.32 -1.86 -5.89
CA ASP A 115 9.40 -2.24 -6.96
C ASP A 115 8.04 -1.55 -6.73
N TRP A 116 7.65 -0.71 -7.69
CA TRP A 116 6.37 -0.01 -7.69
C TRP A 116 5.38 -0.73 -8.62
N ALA A 117 4.24 -1.12 -8.09
CA ALA A 117 3.27 -1.92 -8.82
C ALA A 117 1.84 -1.69 -8.35
N THR A 118 0.91 -2.35 -9.04
CA THR A 118 -0.43 -2.63 -8.51
C THR A 118 -0.57 -4.13 -8.26
N VAL A 119 -1.29 -4.48 -7.21
CA VAL A 119 -1.73 -5.84 -6.94
C VAL A 119 -3.25 -5.88 -6.85
N ALA A 120 -3.86 -6.78 -7.61
CA ALA A 120 -5.31 -6.92 -7.69
C ALA A 120 -5.75 -8.35 -7.43
N ASP A 121 -6.78 -8.51 -6.60
CA ASP A 121 -7.48 -9.76 -6.36
C ASP A 121 -8.96 -9.49 -6.01
N GLN A 122 -9.66 -10.50 -5.49
CA GLN A 122 -11.06 -10.37 -5.06
C GLN A 122 -11.28 -9.42 -3.86
N SER A 123 -10.24 -9.06 -3.10
CA SER A 123 -10.33 -8.10 -1.99
C SER A 123 -10.25 -6.65 -2.48
N GLY A 124 -9.63 -6.43 -3.64
CA GLY A 124 -9.56 -5.13 -4.29
C GLY A 124 -8.27 -4.96 -5.08
N THR A 125 -8.02 -3.72 -5.48
CA THR A 125 -6.75 -3.30 -6.10
C THR A 125 -6.00 -2.40 -5.15
N TYR A 126 -4.70 -2.59 -5.05
CA TYR A 126 -3.82 -1.84 -4.19
C TYR A 126 -2.60 -1.37 -4.97
N VAL A 127 -2.11 -0.17 -4.70
CA VAL A 127 -0.71 0.15 -4.99
C VAL A 127 0.14 -0.69 -4.05
N CYS A 128 1.18 -1.28 -4.61
CA CYS A 128 2.15 -2.13 -3.96
C CYS A 128 3.53 -1.48 -4.08
N ILE A 129 4.19 -1.29 -2.95
CA ILE A 129 5.58 -0.81 -2.87
C ILE A 129 6.35 -1.92 -2.19
N SER A 130 7.21 -2.63 -2.93
CA SER A 130 7.92 -3.80 -2.45
C SER A 130 9.41 -3.55 -2.45
N PHE A 131 10.09 -3.84 -1.35
CA PHE A 131 11.51 -3.48 -1.21
C PHE A 131 12.26 -4.52 -0.36
N PRO A 132 13.56 -4.72 -0.62
CA PRO A 132 14.37 -5.65 0.14
C PRO A 132 14.44 -5.27 1.62
N TYR A 133 14.61 -6.26 2.47
CA TYR A 133 15.01 -6.08 3.86
C TYR A 133 16.55 -6.11 3.93
N GLY A 134 17.19 -4.97 4.12
CA GLY A 134 18.61 -4.87 4.41
C GLY A 134 19.31 -3.82 3.56
N ASP A 135 20.56 -3.51 3.91
CA ASP A 135 21.47 -2.77 3.04
C ASP A 135 21.91 -3.64 1.85
N LEU A 136 22.21 -2.98 0.73
CA LEU A 136 22.86 -3.59 -0.43
C LEU A 136 24.12 -4.37 0.02
N GLY A 137 24.16 -5.69 -0.20
CA GLY A 137 25.32 -6.52 0.08
C GLY A 137 25.09 -7.74 0.99
N GLN A 138 23.89 -7.91 1.56
CA GLN A 138 23.57 -9.14 2.29
C GLN A 138 23.24 -10.29 1.32
N SER A 139 24.07 -11.33 1.29
CA SER A 139 23.86 -12.57 0.52
C SER A 139 23.15 -13.64 1.36
N GLY A 140 22.55 -14.64 0.71
CA GLY A 140 21.89 -15.77 1.38
C GLY A 140 20.42 -15.51 1.76
N SER A 141 20.00 -15.94 2.95
CA SER A 141 18.60 -15.90 3.42
C SER A 141 18.03 -14.48 3.59
N PHE A 142 18.88 -13.46 3.66
CA PHE A 142 18.47 -12.06 3.83
C PHE A 142 17.80 -11.47 2.58
N GLN A 143 18.17 -11.92 1.38
CA GLN A 143 17.49 -11.54 0.13
C GLN A 143 16.00 -11.96 0.10
N LYS A 144 15.63 -12.92 0.94
CA LYS A 144 14.29 -13.47 1.02
C LYS A 144 13.40 -12.72 2.00
N ASN A 145 13.97 -11.86 2.82
CA ASN A 145 13.21 -10.96 3.68
C ASN A 145 12.82 -9.74 2.85
N ARG A 146 11.52 -9.46 2.79
CA ARG A 146 10.95 -8.35 2.02
C ARG A 146 10.05 -7.55 2.93
N SER A 147 9.99 -6.25 2.65
CA SER A 147 9.01 -5.34 3.24
C SER A 147 8.11 -4.80 2.14
N ALA A 148 6.88 -4.48 2.51
CA ALA A 148 5.91 -3.93 1.58
C ALA A 148 4.99 -2.92 2.24
N TYR A 149 4.60 -1.92 1.46
CA TYR A 149 3.44 -1.08 1.75
C TYR A 149 2.34 -1.33 0.73
N LEU A 150 1.09 -1.30 1.21
CA LEU A 150 -0.09 -1.43 0.37
C LEU A 150 -1.10 -0.32 0.67
N ILE A 151 -1.66 0.27 -0.38
CA ILE A 151 -2.74 1.26 -0.25
C ILE A 151 -3.85 0.97 -1.26
N ALA A 152 -5.09 0.90 -0.79
CA ALA A 152 -6.25 0.60 -1.63
C ALA A 152 -6.51 1.71 -2.65
N ILE A 153 -6.75 1.31 -3.91
CA ILE A 153 -7.05 2.23 -5.02
C ILE A 153 -8.45 1.98 -5.59
N GLY A 154 -9.10 3.06 -6.02
CA GLY A 154 -10.49 3.03 -6.52
C GLY A 154 -11.46 3.84 -5.65
N LYS A 155 -12.75 3.66 -5.92
CA LYS A 155 -13.83 4.22 -5.09
C LYS A 155 -13.89 3.46 -3.78
N ILE A 156 -13.64 4.16 -2.69
CA ILE A 156 -13.67 3.64 -1.34
C ILE A 156 -14.57 4.57 -0.52
N ASN A 157 -15.38 4.00 0.37
CA ASN A 157 -16.16 4.78 1.31
C ASN A 157 -15.34 4.85 2.61
N GLY A 158 -14.70 5.99 2.85
CA GLY A 158 -13.87 6.23 4.03
C GLY A 158 -12.39 6.53 3.74
N PRO A 159 -11.58 6.73 4.80
CA PRO A 159 -10.17 7.09 4.67
C PRO A 159 -9.35 5.94 4.09
N ARG A 160 -8.33 6.28 3.29
CA ARG A 160 -7.31 5.33 2.85
C ARG A 160 -6.39 5.01 4.01
N ILE A 161 -6.04 3.73 4.12
CA ILE A 161 -5.06 3.24 5.09
C ILE A 161 -3.83 2.77 4.31
N LEU A 162 -2.66 3.21 4.76
CA LEU A 162 -1.39 2.63 4.35
C LEU A 162 -1.14 1.40 5.21
N TYR A 163 -1.15 0.22 4.60
CA TYR A 163 -0.84 -1.03 5.27
C TYR A 163 0.64 -1.35 5.14
N SER A 164 1.21 -2.03 6.13
CA SER A 164 2.59 -2.51 6.11
C SER A 164 2.66 -4.01 6.37
N ALA A 165 3.64 -4.66 5.74
CA ALA A 165 3.97 -6.05 5.97
C ALA A 165 5.45 -6.30 5.77
N THR A 166 6.04 -7.15 6.60
CA THR A 166 7.41 -7.65 6.44
C THR A 166 7.42 -9.15 6.66
N GLY A 167 8.20 -9.88 5.86
CA GLY A 167 8.27 -11.34 5.99
C GLY A 167 9.34 -12.00 5.13
N ASN A 168 9.66 -13.25 5.50
CA ASN A 168 10.51 -14.13 4.72
C ASN A 168 9.68 -14.87 3.67
N LEU A 169 10.01 -14.73 2.38
CA LEU A 169 9.23 -15.29 1.29
C LEU A 169 9.14 -16.82 1.33
N ASP A 170 10.19 -17.54 1.72
CA ASP A 170 10.15 -19.01 1.78
C ASP A 170 9.15 -19.48 2.84
N ALA A 171 9.23 -18.89 4.04
CA ALA A 171 8.32 -19.23 5.14
C ALA A 171 6.86 -18.91 4.78
N LEU A 172 6.63 -17.81 4.06
CA LEU A 172 5.29 -17.43 3.61
C LEU A 172 4.73 -18.37 2.53
N GLN A 173 5.60 -18.92 1.68
CA GLN A 173 5.22 -19.87 0.63
C GLN A 173 5.02 -21.30 1.16
N MET A 174 5.82 -21.77 2.11
CA MET A 174 5.67 -23.11 2.72
C MET A 174 4.33 -23.27 3.46
N ASN A 175 3.88 -22.23 4.17
CA ASN A 175 2.58 -22.23 4.86
C ASN A 175 1.37 -22.35 3.91
N ARG A 176 1.57 -22.20 2.60
CA ARG A 176 0.52 -22.40 1.58
C ARG A 176 0.30 -23.89 1.27
N GLY A 177 1.33 -24.72 1.43
CA GLY A 177 1.27 -26.16 1.15
C GLY A 177 0.50 -26.98 2.20
N GLN A 178 0.33 -26.44 3.41
CA GLN A 178 -0.33 -27.12 4.52
C GLN A 178 -1.83 -26.76 4.68
N GLN A 179 -2.37 -25.91 3.81
CA GLN A 179 -3.80 -25.52 3.81
C GLN A 179 -4.60 -26.11 2.64
N LYS A 180 -4.12 -27.22 2.05
CA LYS A 180 -4.85 -27.97 1.03
C LYS A 180 -5.44 -29.25 1.60
#